data_AF-A0A927TTW3-F1
#
_entry.id   AF-A0A927TTW3-F1
#
_cell.length_a   1.000
_cell.length_b   1.000
_cell.length_c   1.000
_cell.angle_alpha   90.00
_cell.angle_beta   90.00
_cell.angle_gamma   90.00
#
_symmetry.space_group_name_H-M   'P 1'
#
loop_
_entity.id
_entity.type
_entity.pdbx_description
1 polymer ?
#
loop_
_entity_poly.entity_id
_entity_poly.type
_entity_poly.pdbx_seq_one_letter_code
_entity_poly.pdbx_strand_id
1 'polypeptide(L)'
;MGLSVDQGRIWKKSRVLEIDRMRYHFMKAMQDYVFIAVLLWCSKKDICQKEIAPGAVIMGTAYGFFHQIAFQKTDPAQILIGVLPGLCFLALSLLTGGAIGFGDGLVICMGGLYYPLQMVLYWLFYAFSLCAIFGSMLIFCKKGGRKTELAFVPFLTLAAFGVCLIQNR
;
A
#
# COMPACT_ATOMS: atom_id res chain seq x y z
N MET A 1 -48.67 21.04 -1.12
CA MET A 1 -47.69 21.34 -2.19
C MET A 1 -46.22 21.18 -1.76
N GLY A 2 -45.85 21.44 -0.49
CA GLY A 2 -44.47 21.32 0.00
C GLY A 2 -43.87 19.90 0.08
N LEU A 3 -44.69 18.86 0.32
CA LEU A 3 -44.21 17.47 0.49
C LEU A 3 -43.63 16.86 -0.81
N SER A 4 -44.18 17.23 -1.98
CA SER A 4 -43.73 16.75 -3.28
C SER A 4 -42.36 17.33 -3.69
N VAL A 5 -42.10 18.58 -3.33
CA VAL A 5 -40.85 19.28 -3.66
C VAL A 5 -39.69 18.73 -2.82
N ASP A 6 -39.93 18.41 -1.55
CA ASP A 6 -38.92 17.86 -0.65
C ASP A 6 -38.56 16.41 -1.02
N GLN A 7 -39.54 15.59 -1.41
CA GLN A 7 -39.31 14.25 -1.93
C GLN A 7 -38.42 14.25 -3.17
N GLY A 8 -38.65 15.16 -4.12
CA GLY A 8 -37.81 15.30 -5.31
C GLY A 8 -36.37 15.73 -5.00
N ARG A 9 -36.18 16.57 -3.97
CA ARG A 9 -34.86 17.01 -3.50
C ARG A 9 -34.08 15.89 -2.82
N ILE A 10 -34.75 15.09 -1.99
CA ILE A 10 -34.19 13.91 -1.33
C ILE A 10 -33.79 12.87 -2.40
N TRP A 11 -34.66 12.60 -3.38
CA TRP A 11 -34.38 11.66 -4.48
C TRP A 11 -33.16 12.08 -5.31
N LYS A 12 -33.02 13.38 -5.60
CA LYS A 12 -31.86 13.91 -6.33
C LYS A 12 -30.59 13.81 -5.51
N LYS A 13 -30.64 14.11 -4.21
CA LYS A 13 -29.49 14.01 -3.29
C LYS A 13 -29.04 12.55 -3.10
N SER A 14 -29.97 11.61 -2.94
CA SER A 14 -29.66 10.19 -2.84
C SER A 14 -28.97 9.66 -4.10
N ARG A 15 -29.46 10.00 -5.30
CA ARG A 15 -28.80 9.62 -6.56
C ARG A 15 -27.39 10.22 -6.71
N VAL A 16 -27.19 11.47 -6.31
CA VAL A 16 -25.86 12.09 -6.34
C VAL A 16 -24.91 11.39 -5.36
N LEU A 17 -25.36 11.08 -4.13
CA LEU A 17 -24.57 10.34 -3.15
C LEU A 17 -24.26 8.90 -3.60
N GLU A 18 -25.18 8.23 -4.31
CA GLU A 18 -24.92 6.92 -4.92
C GLU A 18 -23.90 7.01 -6.03
N ILE A 19 -23.98 8.02 -6.91
CA ILE A 19 -22.99 8.24 -7.98
C ILE A 19 -21.61 8.57 -7.40
N ASP A 20 -21.54 9.43 -6.38
CA ASP A 20 -20.28 9.77 -5.70
C ASP A 20 -19.70 8.56 -4.98
N ARG A 21 -20.55 7.75 -4.33
CA ARG A 21 -20.14 6.49 -3.70
C ARG A 21 -19.63 5.49 -4.72
N MET A 22 -20.31 5.31 -5.85
CA MET A 22 -19.89 4.43 -6.94
C MET A 22 -18.56 4.88 -7.54
N ARG A 23 -18.40 6.20 -7.78
CA ARG A 23 -17.12 6.78 -8.24
C ARG A 23 -16.02 6.52 -7.24
N TYR A 24 -16.26 6.74 -5.95
CA TYR A 24 -15.28 6.47 -4.90
C TYR A 24 -14.83 5.01 -4.86
N HIS A 25 -15.77 4.05 -4.90
CA HIS A 25 -15.43 2.62 -4.90
C HIS A 25 -14.65 2.23 -6.15
N PHE A 26 -15.05 2.72 -7.33
CA PHE A 26 -14.35 2.46 -8.58
C PHE A 26 -12.92 3.03 -8.56
N MET A 27 -12.75 4.27 -8.09
CA MET A 27 -11.45 4.92 -8.00
C MET A 27 -10.54 4.25 -6.95
N LYS A 28 -11.10 3.82 -5.81
CA LYS A 28 -10.36 3.05 -4.81
C LYS A 28 -9.89 1.71 -5.39
N ALA A 29 -10.75 0.98 -6.09
CA ALA A 29 -10.37 -0.28 -6.73
C ALA A 29 -9.26 -0.07 -7.79
N MET A 30 -9.38 0.95 -8.64
CA MET A 30 -8.34 1.30 -9.61
C MET A 30 -7.00 1.60 -8.93
N GLN A 31 -7.03 2.36 -7.83
CA GLN A 31 -5.86 2.68 -7.03
C GLN A 31 -5.23 1.41 -6.42
N ASP A 32 -6.04 0.49 -5.88
CA ASP A 32 -5.58 -0.79 -5.34
C ASP A 32 -4.91 -1.66 -6.41
N TYR A 33 -5.48 -1.76 -7.60
CA TYR A 33 -4.91 -2.52 -8.72
C TYR A 33 -3.58 -1.94 -9.19
N VAL A 34 -3.46 -0.62 -9.31
CA VAL A 34 -2.21 0.04 -9.69
C VAL A 34 -1.13 -0.21 -8.63
N PHE A 35 -1.47 -0.05 -7.35
CA PHE A 35 -0.54 -0.28 -6.25
C PHE A 35 -0.02 -1.73 -6.24
N ILE A 36 -0.91 -2.71 -6.35
CA ILE A 36 -0.56 -4.14 -6.42
C ILE A 36 0.27 -4.44 -7.67
N ALA A 37 -0.05 -3.85 -8.82
CA ALA A 37 0.73 -4.04 -10.05
C ALA A 37 2.16 -3.50 -9.92
N VAL A 38 2.35 -2.31 -9.33
CA VAL A 38 3.67 -1.75 -9.05
C VAL A 38 4.42 -2.65 -8.06
N LEU A 39 3.75 -3.10 -7.01
CA LEU A 39 4.30 -4.03 -6.02
C LEU A 39 4.75 -5.35 -6.65
N LEU A 40 3.95 -5.96 -7.53
CA LEU A 40 4.31 -7.16 -8.26
C LEU A 40 5.52 -6.94 -9.19
N TRP A 41 5.57 -5.79 -9.85
CA TRP A 41 6.71 -5.40 -10.68
C TRP A 41 7.98 -5.23 -9.84
N CYS A 42 7.87 -4.57 -8.68
CA CYS A 42 8.95 -4.43 -7.71
C CYS A 42 9.39 -5.79 -7.17
N SER A 43 8.45 -6.66 -6.78
CA SER A 43 8.72 -7.99 -6.25
C SER A 43 9.46 -8.88 -7.26
N LYS A 44 9.07 -8.83 -8.54
CA LYS A 44 9.75 -9.61 -9.59
C LYS A 44 11.20 -9.16 -9.79
N LYS A 45 11.49 -7.86 -9.66
CA LYS A 45 12.85 -7.33 -9.74
C LYS A 45 13.66 -7.57 -8.46
N ASP A 46 13.02 -7.49 -7.30
CA ASP A 46 13.63 -7.71 -5.98
C ASP A 46 14.17 -9.14 -5.84
N ILE A 47 13.43 -10.14 -6.32
CA ILE A 47 13.87 -11.55 -6.34
C ILE A 47 15.06 -11.78 -7.29
N CYS A 48 15.22 -10.94 -8.33
CA CYS A 48 16.10 -11.26 -9.45
C CYS A 48 17.45 -10.52 -9.45
N GLN A 49 17.56 -9.30 -8.89
CA GLN A 49 18.79 -8.49 -9.09
C GLN A 49 19.36 -7.76 -7.86
N LYS A 50 18.74 -7.81 -6.67
CA LYS A 50 19.21 -7.06 -5.46
C LYS A 50 19.48 -5.55 -5.67
N GLU A 51 19.05 -4.99 -6.80
CA GLU A 51 19.06 -3.58 -7.09
C GLU A 51 17.62 -3.12 -7.26
N ILE A 52 17.27 -2.15 -6.43
CA ILE A 52 15.95 -1.52 -6.41
C ILE A 52 15.69 -0.96 -7.81
N ALA A 53 14.45 -1.05 -8.30
CA ALA A 53 14.01 -0.28 -9.45
C ALA A 53 13.33 1.01 -8.97
N PRO A 54 14.10 2.05 -8.54
CA PRO A 54 13.53 3.27 -8.00
C PRO A 54 12.57 3.93 -8.98
N GLY A 55 12.79 3.76 -10.29
CA GLY A 55 11.89 4.27 -11.32
C GLY A 55 10.44 3.81 -11.18
N ALA A 56 10.17 2.54 -10.85
CA ALA A 56 8.79 2.06 -10.71
C ALA A 56 8.10 2.65 -9.47
N VAL A 57 8.84 2.76 -8.36
CA VAL A 57 8.33 3.38 -7.13
C VAL A 57 8.14 4.88 -7.30
N ILE A 58 9.02 5.57 -8.01
CA ILE A 58 8.88 7.00 -8.33
C ILE A 58 7.65 7.22 -9.21
N MET A 59 7.46 6.43 -10.25
CA MET A 59 6.27 6.51 -11.11
C MET A 59 4.98 6.23 -10.33
N GLY A 60 4.98 5.21 -9.47
CA GLY A 60 3.86 4.92 -8.57
C GLY A 60 3.60 6.07 -7.60
N THR A 61 4.62 6.61 -6.97
CA THR A 61 4.51 7.76 -6.06
C THR A 61 3.91 8.99 -6.77
N ALA A 62 4.38 9.29 -7.98
CA ALA A 62 3.87 10.39 -8.80
C ALA A 62 2.39 10.20 -9.17
N TYR A 63 1.99 8.98 -9.57
CA TYR A 63 0.60 8.66 -9.85
C TYR A 63 -0.30 8.82 -8.61
N GLY A 64 0.15 8.32 -7.45
CA GLY A 64 -0.61 8.42 -6.19
C GLY A 64 -0.80 9.87 -5.75
N PHE A 65 0.25 10.69 -5.90
CA PHE A 65 0.20 12.11 -5.62
C PHE A 65 -0.77 12.85 -6.55
N PHE A 66 -0.70 12.58 -7.87
CA PHE A 66 -1.65 13.14 -8.83
C PHE A 66 -3.09 12.71 -8.54
N HIS A 67 -3.30 11.44 -8.20
CA HIS A 67 -4.61 10.91 -7.85
C HIS A 67 -5.17 11.59 -6.59
N GLN A 68 -4.36 11.80 -5.55
CA GLN A 68 -4.80 12.53 -4.36
C GLN A 68 -5.27 13.95 -4.70
N ILE A 69 -4.47 14.72 -5.45
CA ILE A 69 -4.79 16.12 -5.77
C ILE A 69 -6.04 16.21 -6.66
N ALA A 70 -6.17 15.33 -7.65
CA ALA A 70 -7.25 15.39 -8.62
C ALA A 70 -8.59 14.88 -8.07
N PHE A 71 -8.56 13.97 -7.10
CA PHE A 71 -9.73 13.14 -6.80
C PHE A 71 -10.07 12.94 -5.32
N GLN A 72 -9.12 13.08 -4.39
CA GLN A 72 -9.39 12.88 -2.98
C GLN A 72 -9.41 14.20 -2.21
N LYS A 73 -10.42 14.36 -1.34
CA LYS A 73 -10.42 15.38 -0.28
C LYS A 73 -9.82 14.80 1.01
N THR A 74 -8.75 14.03 0.89
CA THR A 74 -8.08 13.44 2.06
C THR A 74 -7.28 14.52 2.76
N ASP A 75 -7.35 14.57 4.08
CA ASP A 75 -6.61 15.53 4.88
C ASP A 75 -5.10 15.31 4.68
N PRO A 76 -4.33 16.34 4.26
CA PRO A 76 -2.87 16.27 4.13
C PRO A 76 -2.18 15.69 5.36
N ALA A 77 -2.73 15.91 6.56
CA ALA A 77 -2.18 15.37 7.79
C ALA A 77 -2.21 13.82 7.82
N GLN A 78 -3.28 13.20 7.33
CA GLN A 78 -3.39 11.74 7.30
C GLN A 78 -2.37 11.10 6.37
N ILE A 79 -2.05 11.81 5.29
CA ILE A 79 -1.09 11.38 4.27
C ILE A 79 0.32 11.43 4.86
N LEU A 80 0.65 12.52 5.54
CA LEU A 80 1.94 12.67 6.22
C LEU A 80 2.15 11.56 7.28
N ILE A 81 1.11 11.28 8.07
CA ILE A 81 1.13 10.21 9.07
C ILE A 81 1.21 8.83 8.41
N GLY A 82 0.58 8.64 7.25
CA GLY A 82 0.64 7.39 6.47
C GLY A 82 2.02 7.08 5.90
N VAL A 83 2.78 8.11 5.50
CA VAL A 83 4.15 7.98 4.95
C VAL A 83 5.20 7.74 6.05
N LEU A 84 4.90 8.12 7.30
CA LEU A 84 5.81 8.03 8.44
C LEU A 84 6.44 6.65 8.65
N PRO A 85 5.72 5.51 8.60
CA PRO A 85 6.32 4.18 8.74
C PRO A 85 7.39 3.90 7.68
N GLY A 86 7.17 4.36 6.44
CA GLY A 86 8.15 4.19 5.37
C GLY A 86 9.41 5.02 5.62
N LEU A 87 9.25 6.26 6.11
CA LEU A 87 10.38 7.10 6.51
C LEU A 87 11.16 6.49 7.66
N CYS A 88 10.48 5.90 8.65
CA CYS A 88 11.14 5.16 9.73
C CYS A 88 11.97 3.99 9.18
N PHE A 89 11.44 3.23 8.21
CA PHE A 89 12.19 2.14 7.57
C PHE A 89 13.39 2.64 6.77
N LEU A 90 13.26 3.75 6.04
CA LEU A 90 14.37 4.37 5.32
C LEU A 90 15.47 4.85 6.28
N ALA A 91 15.09 5.48 7.39
CA ALA A 91 16.03 5.89 8.42
C ALA A 91 16.75 4.68 9.03
N LEU A 92 16.01 3.60 9.34
CA LEU A 92 16.60 2.34 9.82
C LEU A 92 17.52 1.70 8.78
N SER A 93 17.18 1.74 7.50
CA SER A 93 18.04 1.27 6.41
C SER A 93 19.37 2.03 6.37
N LEU A 94 19.34 3.35 6.49
CA LEU A 94 20.55 4.18 6.55
C LEU A 94 21.40 3.90 7.80
N LEU A 95 20.76 3.78 8.97
CA LEU A 95 21.44 3.51 10.25
C LEU A 95 22.07 2.11 10.29
N THR A 96 21.45 1.13 9.64
CA THR A 96 21.93 -0.26 9.60
C THR A 96 22.90 -0.53 8.45
N GLY A 97 23.32 0.50 7.70
CA GLY A 97 24.22 0.35 6.57
C GLY A 97 23.64 -0.45 5.42
N GLY A 98 22.30 -0.42 5.24
CA GLY A 98 21.59 -1.16 4.20
C GLY A 98 21.21 -2.59 4.58
N ALA A 99 21.42 -3.02 5.84
CA ALA A 99 20.98 -4.34 6.29
C ALA A 99 19.45 -4.50 6.25
N ILE A 100 18.72 -3.39 6.44
CA ILE A 100 17.29 -3.29 6.15
C ILE A 100 17.15 -2.75 4.73
N GLY A 101 16.34 -3.41 3.89
CA GLY A 101 16.16 -3.06 2.49
C GLY A 101 15.68 -1.63 2.29
N PHE A 102 16.53 -0.77 1.69
CA PHE A 102 16.16 0.62 1.37
C PHE A 102 14.96 0.67 0.42
N GLY A 103 14.87 -0.32 -0.48
CA GLY A 103 13.74 -0.47 -1.42
C GLY A 103 12.41 -0.70 -0.71
N ASP A 104 12.42 -1.48 0.37
CA ASP A 104 11.22 -1.77 1.16
C ASP A 104 10.67 -0.49 1.80
N GLY A 105 11.56 0.35 2.36
CA GLY A 105 11.19 1.65 2.91
C GLY A 105 10.54 2.58 1.88
N LEU A 106 11.08 2.62 0.66
CA LEU A 106 10.50 3.42 -0.44
C LEU A 106 9.11 2.92 -0.84
N VAL A 107 8.92 1.60 -0.89
CA VAL A 107 7.63 0.98 -1.21
C VAL A 107 6.59 1.26 -0.12
N ILE A 108 6.99 1.22 1.15
CA ILE A 108 6.12 1.55 2.29
C ILE A 108 5.77 3.05 2.26
N CYS A 109 6.73 3.94 1.95
CA CYS A 109 6.47 5.37 1.75
C CYS A 109 5.43 5.59 0.66
N MET A 110 5.58 4.91 -0.49
CA MET A 110 4.59 4.95 -1.56
C MET A 110 3.23 4.47 -1.06
N GLY A 111 3.17 3.34 -0.33
CA GLY A 111 1.92 2.86 0.29
C GLY A 111 1.24 3.88 1.20
N GLY A 112 2.02 4.64 1.97
CA GLY A 112 1.54 5.72 2.85
C GLY A 112 0.93 6.92 2.13
N LEU A 113 1.27 7.14 0.85
CA LEU A 113 0.58 8.12 0.01
C LEU A 113 -0.77 7.61 -0.48
N TYR A 114 -0.94 6.30 -0.56
CA TYR A 114 -2.16 5.70 -1.11
C TYR A 114 -3.18 5.40 0.00
N TYR A 115 -2.69 5.04 1.19
CA TYR A 115 -3.53 4.54 2.28
C TYR A 115 -3.19 5.20 3.61
N PRO A 116 -4.18 5.32 4.52
CA PRO A 116 -3.92 5.85 5.86
C PRO A 116 -3.05 4.88 6.66
N LEU A 117 -2.41 5.42 7.71
CA LEU A 117 -1.47 4.70 8.58
C LEU A 117 -1.97 3.31 9.01
N GLN A 118 -3.24 3.20 9.39
CA GLN A 118 -3.83 1.93 9.84
C GLN A 118 -3.63 0.80 8.82
N MET A 119 -3.83 1.09 7.53
CA MET A 119 -3.68 0.10 6.47
C MET A 119 -2.23 -0.29 6.25
N VAL A 120 -1.33 0.70 6.26
CA VAL A 120 0.11 0.48 6.14
C VAL A 120 0.60 -0.40 7.29
N LEU A 121 0.12 -0.15 8.51
CA LEU A 121 0.44 -0.98 9.68
C LEU A 121 -0.11 -2.40 9.56
N TYR A 122 -1.32 -2.59 9.02
CA TYR A 122 -1.84 -3.94 8.75
C TYR A 122 -0.96 -4.69 7.76
N TRP A 123 -0.58 -4.06 6.66
CA TRP A 123 0.31 -4.69 5.67
C TRP A 123 1.66 -5.05 6.28
N LEU A 124 2.27 -4.14 7.04
CA LEU A 124 3.53 -4.40 7.74
C LEU A 124 3.40 -5.57 8.71
N PHE A 125 2.34 -5.61 9.53
CA PHE A 125 2.11 -6.67 10.49
C PHE A 125 1.95 -8.04 9.82
N TYR A 126 1.15 -8.13 8.76
CA TYR A 126 0.97 -9.38 8.01
C TYR A 126 2.24 -9.79 7.27
N ALA A 127 2.96 -8.83 6.65
CA ALA A 127 4.21 -9.08 5.96
C ALA A 127 5.27 -9.62 6.93
N PHE A 128 5.44 -8.97 8.09
CA PHE A 128 6.35 -9.44 9.15
C PHE A 128 5.96 -10.80 9.70
N SER A 129 4.67 -11.07 9.89
CA SER A 129 4.18 -12.37 10.35
C SER A 129 4.52 -13.47 9.33
N LEU A 130 4.30 -13.20 8.04
CA LEU A 130 4.67 -14.13 6.96
C LEU A 130 6.19 -14.33 6.90
N CYS A 131 6.98 -13.25 6.95
CA CYS A 131 8.43 -13.32 6.99
C CYS A 131 8.93 -14.14 8.19
N ALA A 132 8.33 -13.98 9.37
CA ALA A 132 8.69 -14.72 10.58
C ALA A 132 8.38 -16.21 10.44
N ILE A 133 7.20 -16.58 9.90
CA ILE A 133 6.81 -17.97 9.66
C ILE A 133 7.75 -18.62 8.64
N PHE A 134 7.95 -17.98 7.48
CA PHE A 134 8.81 -18.50 6.41
C PHE A 134 10.28 -18.58 6.85
N GLY A 135 10.79 -17.54 7.51
CA GLY A 135 12.14 -17.53 8.07
C GLY A 135 12.34 -18.64 9.09
N SER A 136 11.38 -18.84 9.99
CA SER A 136 11.40 -19.94 10.97
C SER A 136 11.41 -21.30 10.28
N MET A 137 10.50 -21.53 9.31
CA MET A 137 10.46 -22.78 8.54
C MET A 137 11.79 -23.05 7.81
N LEU A 138 12.42 -22.03 7.24
CA LEU A 138 13.70 -22.16 6.53
C LEU A 138 14.83 -22.64 7.46
N ILE A 139 14.85 -22.12 8.69
CA ILE A 139 15.79 -22.53 9.74
C ILE A 139 15.50 -23.98 10.18
N PHE A 140 14.23 -24.33 10.42
CA PHE A 140 13.83 -25.69 10.81
C PHE A 140 14.15 -26.74 9.73
N CYS A 141 13.97 -26.41 8.45
CA CYS A 141 14.28 -27.31 7.35
C CYS A 141 15.78 -27.43 7.03
N LYS A 142 16.67 -26.74 7.77
CA LYS A 142 18.14 -26.65 7.53
C LYS A 142 18.53 -26.29 6.08
N LYS A 143 17.59 -25.75 5.29
CA LYS A 143 17.78 -25.37 3.88
C LYS A 143 18.19 -23.90 3.69
N GLY A 144 18.24 -23.12 4.77
CA GLY A 144 18.67 -21.71 4.77
C GLY A 144 19.88 -21.48 5.65
N GLY A 145 20.86 -20.72 5.14
CA GLY A 145 21.97 -20.23 5.95
C GLY A 145 21.61 -18.91 6.65
N ARG A 146 22.33 -18.54 7.72
CA ARG A 146 22.17 -17.25 8.44
C ARG A 146 22.29 -15.98 7.57
N LYS A 147 22.72 -16.11 6.31
CA LYS A 147 22.93 -15.01 5.36
C LYS A 147 21.91 -14.97 4.22
N THR A 148 20.87 -15.79 4.26
CA THR A 148 19.79 -15.72 3.27
C THR A 148 18.94 -14.48 3.57
N GLU A 149 19.26 -13.36 2.90
CA GLU A 149 18.42 -12.16 2.90
C GLU A 149 17.05 -12.54 2.35
N LEU A 150 16.02 -12.54 3.21
CA LEU A 150 14.65 -12.70 2.78
C LEU A 150 14.20 -11.38 2.14
N ALA A 151 13.85 -11.44 0.86
CA ALA A 151 13.17 -10.36 0.16
C ALA A 151 11.83 -10.06 0.85
N PHE A 152 11.68 -8.86 1.43
CA PHE A 152 10.48 -8.47 2.17
C PHE A 152 9.32 -8.07 1.23
N VAL A 153 9.64 -7.45 0.08
CA VAL A 153 8.66 -7.05 -0.94
C VAL A 153 7.65 -8.15 -1.31
N PRO A 154 8.03 -9.41 -1.65
CA PRO A 154 7.05 -10.46 -1.98
C PRO A 154 6.10 -10.83 -0.82
N PHE A 155 6.52 -10.69 0.43
CA PHE A 155 5.61 -10.90 1.57
C PHE A 155 4.71 -9.68 1.78
N LEU A 156 5.23 -8.49 1.54
CA LEU A 156 4.46 -7.26 1.56
C LEU A 156 3.39 -7.25 0.45
N THR A 157 3.69 -7.76 -0.74
CA THR A 157 2.71 -7.88 -1.83
C THR A 157 1.57 -8.82 -1.46
N LEU A 158 1.89 -9.98 -0.88
CA LEU A 158 0.89 -10.94 -0.39
C LEU A 158 0.03 -10.34 0.73
N ALA A 159 0.65 -9.62 1.68
CA ALA A 159 -0.05 -8.93 2.74
C ALA A 159 -0.98 -7.84 2.21
N ALA A 160 -0.50 -7.00 1.29
CA ALA A 160 -1.29 -5.95 0.66
C ALA A 160 -2.48 -6.54 -0.10
N PHE A 161 -2.25 -7.56 -0.91
CA PHE A 161 -3.30 -8.28 -1.64
C PHE A 161 -4.35 -8.88 -0.70
N GLY A 162 -3.92 -9.55 0.38
CA GLY A 162 -4.82 -10.14 1.36
C GLY A 162 -5.69 -9.12 2.07
N VAL A 163 -5.10 -7.99 2.52
CA VAL A 163 -5.85 -6.91 3.16
C VAL A 163 -6.83 -6.24 2.19
N CYS A 164 -6.42 -6.01 0.93
CA CYS A 164 -7.31 -5.48 -0.09
C CYS A 164 -8.50 -6.41 -0.36
N LEU A 165 -8.28 -7.73 -0.42
CA LEU A 165 -9.37 -8.71 -0.59
C LEU A 165 -10.35 -8.72 0.59
N ILE A 166 -9.85 -8.59 1.83
CA ILE A 166 -10.69 -8.57 3.03
C ILE A 166 -11.53 -7.29 3.07
N GLN A 167 -10.99 -6.16 2.62
CA GLN A 167 -11.69 -4.87 2.61
C GLN A 167 -12.64 -4.66 1.43
N ASN A 168 -12.46 -5.42 0.36
CA ASN A 168 -13.32 -5.36 -0.81
C ASN A 168 -14.59 -6.25 -0.66
N ARG A 169 -14.77 -6.85 0.53
CA ARG A 169 -15.99 -7.55 0.96
C ARG A 169 -16.92 -6.58 1.69
#